data_AF-Q1IB30-F1
#
_entry.id   AF-Q1IB30-F1
#
_cell.length_a   1.000
_cell.length_b   1.000
_cell.length_c   1.000
_cell.angle_alpha   90.00
_cell.angle_beta   90.00
_cell.angle_gamma   90.00
#
_symmetry.space_group_name_H-M   'P 1'
#
loop_
_entity.id
_entity.type
_entity.pdbx_description
1 polymer ?
#
loop_
_entity_poly.entity_id
_entity_poly.type
_entity_poly.pdbx_seq_one_letter_code
_entity_poly.pdbx_strand_id
1 'polypeptide(L)'
;MAVAESSPFKGIFEAMQAAQGPKVRKTLYVLSQAFDDASCELDTPQVAVDFVVAVFASCTLCDKPGMSHLVEQVGWEFHRYDDAQKQQIYRVLCDTYSQYQDGVFCWRVCDLVARQYTSRQAMDFFKRQSKAATGEGRKGIDAGLQVIARSEQHNRSMLAQIQQLKRRR
;
A
#
# COMPACT_ATOMS: atom_id res chain seq x y z
N MET A 1 -1.84 -37.79 -5.27
CA MET A 1 -0.71 -36.86 -5.53
C MET A 1 -1.31 -35.48 -5.66
N ALA A 2 -1.14 -34.62 -4.65
CA ALA A 2 -1.62 -33.24 -4.73
C ALA A 2 -0.67 -32.48 -5.66
N VAL A 3 -1.18 -32.05 -6.81
CA VAL A 3 -0.50 -31.05 -7.64
C VAL A 3 -0.51 -29.79 -6.78
N ALA A 4 0.65 -29.34 -6.32
CA ALA A 4 0.77 -28.03 -5.73
C ALA A 4 0.45 -27.03 -6.83
N GLU A 5 -0.81 -26.59 -6.91
CA GLU A 5 -1.21 -25.48 -7.76
C GLU A 5 -0.37 -24.28 -7.32
N SER A 6 0.60 -23.92 -8.15
CA SER A 6 1.35 -22.69 -7.95
C SER A 6 0.33 -21.56 -7.93
N SER A 7 0.30 -20.79 -6.83
CA SER A 7 -0.54 -19.60 -6.72
C SER A 7 -0.53 -18.83 -8.05
N PRO A 8 -1.71 -18.46 -8.61
CA PRO A 8 -1.78 -17.73 -9.88
C PRO A 8 -0.96 -16.44 -9.85
N PHE A 9 -0.72 -15.91 -8.64
CA PHE A 9 0.05 -14.70 -8.41
C PHE A 9 1.56 -14.90 -8.28
N LYS A 10 2.05 -16.15 -8.13
CA LYS A 10 3.49 -16.42 -8.01
C LYS A 10 4.25 -15.96 -9.25
N GLY A 11 3.75 -16.32 -10.44
CA GLY A 11 4.37 -15.90 -11.70
C GLY A 11 4.33 -14.38 -11.91
N ILE A 12 3.23 -13.74 -11.49
CA ILE A 12 3.10 -12.27 -11.53
C ILE A 12 4.12 -11.63 -10.60
N PHE A 13 4.28 -12.13 -9.38
CA PHE A 13 5.22 -11.60 -8.40
C PHE A 13 6.67 -11.71 -8.90
N GLU A 14 7.07 -12.89 -9.37
CA GLU A 14 8.41 -13.12 -9.93
C GLU A 14 8.67 -12.22 -11.14
N ALA A 15 7.69 -12.05 -12.03
CA ALA A 15 7.79 -11.15 -13.17
C ALA A 15 7.93 -9.68 -12.74
N MET A 16 7.21 -9.25 -11.71
CA MET A 16 7.35 -7.90 -11.14
C MET A 16 8.76 -7.69 -10.57
N GLN A 17 9.30 -8.68 -9.85
CA GLN A 17 10.66 -8.61 -9.31
C GLN A 17 11.74 -8.60 -10.41
N ALA A 18 11.53 -9.34 -11.50
CA ALA A 18 12.44 -9.38 -12.64
C ALA A 18 12.35 -8.14 -13.56
N ALA A 19 11.25 -7.38 -13.51
CA ALA A 19 11.03 -6.22 -14.40
C ALA A 19 12.10 -5.14 -14.19
N GLN A 20 12.87 -4.82 -15.23
CA GLN A 20 13.94 -3.83 -15.22
C GLN A 20 14.03 -3.10 -16.58
N GLY A 21 14.86 -2.05 -16.65
CA GLY A 21 15.15 -1.31 -17.88
C GLY A 21 14.11 -0.23 -18.24
N PRO A 22 14.22 0.37 -19.45
CA PRO A 22 13.50 1.59 -19.81
C PRO A 22 11.98 1.42 -19.91
N LYS A 23 11.48 0.19 -20.02
CA LYS A 23 10.05 -0.14 -20.12
C LYS A 23 9.43 -0.61 -18.81
N VAL A 24 10.18 -0.59 -17.69
CA VAL A 24 9.73 -1.14 -16.40
C VAL A 24 8.36 -0.62 -15.96
N ARG A 25 8.07 0.68 -16.12
CA ARG A 25 6.76 1.27 -15.77
C ARG A 25 5.61 0.61 -16.54
N LYS A 26 5.78 0.41 -17.85
CA LYS A 26 4.77 -0.24 -18.71
C LYS A 26 4.61 -1.71 -18.33
N THR A 27 5.72 -2.40 -18.06
CA THR A 27 5.69 -3.80 -17.63
C THR A 27 4.95 -3.97 -16.31
N LEU A 28 5.26 -3.16 -15.30
CA LEU A 28 4.59 -3.21 -14.00
C LEU A 28 3.11 -2.83 -14.08
N TYR A 29 2.74 -1.90 -14.96
CA TYR A 29 1.34 -1.59 -15.25
C TYR A 29 0.58 -2.83 -15.77
N VAL A 30 1.11 -3.49 -16.80
CA VAL A 30 0.48 -4.70 -17.38
C VAL A 30 0.40 -5.83 -16.35
N LEU A 31 1.44 -6.03 -15.54
CA LEU A 31 1.41 -7.04 -14.47
C LEU A 31 0.41 -6.69 -13.36
N SER A 32 0.20 -5.40 -13.08
CA SER A 32 -0.83 -4.97 -12.12
C SER A 32 -2.23 -5.22 -12.64
N GLN A 33 -2.46 -5.06 -13.95
CA GLN A 33 -3.73 -5.43 -14.60
C GLN A 33 -3.95 -6.94 -14.56
N ALA A 34 -2.92 -7.73 -14.86
CA ALA A 34 -3.02 -9.19 -14.77
C ALA A 34 -3.35 -9.67 -13.33
N PHE A 35 -2.84 -8.98 -12.31
CA PHE A 35 -3.25 -9.22 -10.93
C PHE A 35 -4.72 -8.86 -10.71
N ASP A 36 -5.15 -7.68 -11.17
CA ASP A 36 -6.52 -7.19 -11.03
C ASP A 36 -7.53 -8.16 -11.65
N ASP A 37 -7.31 -8.54 -12.91
CA ASP A 37 -8.14 -9.50 -13.65
C ASP A 37 -8.24 -10.84 -12.91
N ALA A 38 -7.09 -11.42 -12.51
CA ALA A 38 -7.05 -12.68 -11.79
C ALA A 38 -7.67 -12.58 -10.38
N SER A 39 -7.59 -11.42 -9.72
CA SER A 39 -8.21 -11.19 -8.42
C SER A 39 -9.73 -11.04 -8.51
N CYS A 40 -10.25 -10.50 -9.61
CA CYS A 40 -11.69 -10.39 -9.88
C CYS A 40 -12.34 -11.75 -10.15
N GLU A 41 -11.62 -12.67 -10.80
CA GLU A 41 -12.12 -14.03 -11.09
C GLU A 41 -12.19 -14.92 -9.84
N LEU A 42 -11.47 -14.56 -8.78
CA LEU A 42 -11.42 -15.31 -7.54
C LEU A 42 -12.39 -14.70 -6.52
N ASP A 43 -13.17 -15.51 -5.80
CA ASP A 43 -14.03 -15.05 -4.70
C ASP A 43 -13.14 -14.71 -3.48
N THR A 44 -12.52 -13.53 -3.58
CA THR A 44 -11.54 -12.87 -2.71
C THR A 44 -10.75 -13.77 -1.75
N PRO A 45 -9.85 -14.64 -2.28
CA PRO A 45 -9.14 -15.59 -1.45
C PRO A 45 -7.94 -14.96 -0.77
N GLN A 46 -7.56 -15.54 0.36
CA GLN A 46 -6.32 -15.26 1.10
C GLN A 46 -5.09 -15.15 0.19
N VAL A 47 -5.05 -15.89 -0.92
CA VAL A 47 -3.96 -15.88 -1.90
C VAL A 47 -3.72 -14.51 -2.56
N ALA A 48 -4.76 -13.69 -2.75
CA ALA A 48 -4.62 -12.32 -3.26
C ALA A 48 -4.01 -11.40 -2.18
N VAL A 49 -4.42 -11.59 -0.93
CA VAL A 49 -3.87 -10.85 0.23
C VAL A 49 -2.40 -11.21 0.44
N ASP A 50 -2.05 -12.49 0.35
CA ASP A 50 -0.67 -12.96 0.45
C ASP A 50 0.22 -12.33 -0.62
N PHE A 51 -0.30 -12.18 -1.85
CA PHE A 51 0.40 -11.47 -2.93
C PHE A 51 0.62 -9.98 -2.59
N VAL A 52 -0.43 -9.27 -2.16
CA VAL A 52 -0.33 -7.85 -1.77
C VAL A 52 0.68 -7.67 -0.64
N VAL A 53 0.63 -8.56 0.36
CA VAL A 53 1.58 -8.56 1.47
C VAL A 53 3.01 -8.80 0.98
N ALA A 54 3.22 -9.77 0.10
CA ALA A 54 4.53 -10.04 -0.49
C ALA A 54 5.07 -8.85 -1.29
N VAL A 55 4.21 -8.12 -2.01
CA VAL A 55 4.60 -6.91 -2.74
C VAL A 55 5.03 -5.80 -1.79
N PHE A 56 4.24 -5.51 -0.75
CA PHE A 56 4.60 -4.49 0.24
C PHE A 56 5.84 -4.87 1.06
N ALA A 57 6.05 -6.17 1.32
CA ALA A 57 7.25 -6.64 2.01
C ALA A 57 8.53 -6.57 1.15
N SER A 58 8.42 -6.37 -0.16
CA SER A 58 9.54 -6.53 -1.08
C SER A 58 10.35 -5.24 -1.25
N CYS A 59 11.56 -5.22 -0.70
CA CYS A 59 12.54 -4.15 -0.92
C CYS A 59 12.87 -3.94 -2.41
N THR A 60 12.72 -4.99 -3.23
CA THR A 60 12.95 -4.89 -4.67
C THR A 60 11.81 -4.22 -5.42
N LEU A 61 10.61 -4.15 -4.85
CA LEU A 61 9.42 -3.59 -5.51
C LEU A 61 9.06 -2.20 -4.97
N CYS A 62 9.29 -1.92 -3.69
CA CYS A 62 8.86 -0.66 -3.06
C CYS A 62 9.43 0.61 -3.71
N ASP A 63 10.58 0.49 -4.40
CA ASP A 63 11.24 1.62 -5.06
C ASP A 63 11.10 1.56 -6.60
N LYS A 64 10.36 0.57 -7.13
CA LYS A 64 10.19 0.44 -8.57
C LYS A 64 9.15 1.42 -9.10
N PRO A 65 9.52 2.22 -10.12
CA PRO A 65 8.57 3.16 -10.70
C PRO A 65 7.46 2.41 -11.44
N GLY A 66 6.22 2.72 -11.11
CA GLY A 66 5.01 2.10 -11.69
C GLY A 66 4.23 1.22 -10.71
N MET A 67 4.81 0.85 -9.56
CA MET A 67 4.10 0.07 -8.53
C MET A 67 2.91 0.79 -7.91
N SER A 68 2.83 2.11 -8.07
CA SER A 68 1.68 2.93 -7.66
C SER A 68 0.35 2.45 -8.26
N HIS A 69 0.38 1.87 -9.46
CA HIS A 69 -0.83 1.33 -10.09
C HIS A 69 -1.36 0.11 -9.35
N LEU A 70 -0.50 -0.78 -8.87
CA LEU A 70 -0.94 -1.91 -8.05
C LEU A 70 -1.60 -1.43 -6.75
N VAL A 71 -1.02 -0.42 -6.10
CA VAL A 71 -1.59 0.14 -4.86
C VAL A 71 -2.98 0.71 -5.09
N GLU A 72 -3.20 1.34 -6.26
CA GLU A 72 -4.50 1.87 -6.65
C GLU A 72 -5.53 0.76 -6.87
N GLN A 73 -5.15 -0.34 -7.57
CA GLN A 73 -6.01 -1.52 -7.74
C GLN A 73 -6.40 -2.16 -6.40
N VAL A 74 -5.41 -2.37 -5.52
CA VAL A 74 -5.65 -2.86 -4.15
C VAL A 74 -6.60 -1.92 -3.39
N GLY A 75 -6.52 -0.61 -3.63
CA GLY A 75 -7.41 0.37 -3.03
C GLY A 75 -8.86 0.29 -3.52
N TRP A 76 -9.10 -0.04 -4.78
CA TRP A 76 -10.45 -0.23 -5.32
C TRP A 76 -11.09 -1.52 -4.80
N GLU A 77 -10.31 -2.61 -4.78
CA GLU A 77 -10.77 -3.92 -4.34
C GLU A 77 -10.78 -4.10 -2.81
N PHE A 78 -10.32 -3.10 -2.06
CA PHE A 78 -10.13 -3.18 -0.60
C PHE A 78 -11.41 -3.52 0.17
N HIS A 79 -12.58 -3.17 -0.38
CA HIS A 79 -13.88 -3.46 0.21
C HIS A 79 -14.20 -4.97 0.27
N ARG A 80 -13.54 -5.78 -0.58
CA ARG A 80 -13.71 -7.23 -0.64
C ARG A 80 -12.96 -7.99 0.45
N TYR A 81 -11.96 -7.36 1.07
CA TYR A 81 -11.19 -7.99 2.14
C TYR A 81 -11.93 -7.95 3.47
N ASP A 82 -11.85 -9.04 4.23
CA ASP A 82 -12.31 -9.06 5.61
C ASP A 82 -11.37 -8.29 6.54
N ASP A 83 -11.78 -8.08 7.79
CA ASP A 83 -10.98 -7.31 8.75
C ASP A 83 -9.63 -7.97 9.06
N ALA A 84 -9.55 -9.31 9.08
CA ALA A 84 -8.31 -10.02 9.36
C ALA A 84 -7.29 -9.82 8.22
N GLN A 85 -7.75 -9.91 6.97
CA GLN A 85 -6.98 -9.65 5.76
C GLN A 85 -6.51 -8.19 5.69
N LYS A 86 -7.40 -7.23 5.96
CA LYS A 86 -7.05 -5.80 6.04
C LYS A 86 -5.98 -5.54 7.10
N GLN A 87 -6.06 -6.24 8.24
CA GLN A 87 -5.04 -6.15 9.29
C GLN A 87 -3.69 -6.76 8.88
N GLN A 88 -3.66 -7.81 8.07
CA GLN A 88 -2.40 -8.35 7.53
C GLN A 88 -1.69 -7.32 6.64
N ILE A 89 -2.44 -6.69 5.72
CA ILE A 89 -1.93 -5.61 4.86
C ILE A 89 -1.43 -4.43 5.72
N TYR A 90 -2.18 -4.06 6.76
CA TYR A 90 -1.80 -2.96 7.65
C TYR A 90 -0.48 -3.22 8.37
N ARG A 91 -0.29 -4.45 8.87
CA ARG A 91 0.92 -4.86 9.59
C ARG A 91 2.15 -4.78 8.70
N VAL A 92 2.10 -5.37 7.49
CA VAL A 92 3.24 -5.31 6.58
C VAL A 92 3.60 -3.88 6.20
N LEU A 93 2.61 -3.01 5.99
CA LEU A 93 2.85 -1.58 5.75
C LEU A 93 3.53 -0.92 6.96
N CYS A 94 3.09 -1.22 8.18
CA CYS A 94 3.74 -0.71 9.39
C CYS A 94 5.22 -1.14 9.49
N ASP A 95 5.53 -2.36 9.08
CA ASP A 95 6.87 -2.93 9.24
C ASP A 95 7.85 -2.43 8.17
N THR A 96 7.34 -2.07 6.98
CA THR A 96 8.19 -1.85 5.79
C THR A 96 8.18 -0.43 5.24
N TYR A 97 7.17 0.40 5.55
CA TYR A 97 7.03 1.74 4.96
C TYR A 97 8.26 2.66 5.15
N SER A 98 9.00 2.48 6.25
CA SER A 98 10.23 3.23 6.52
C SER A 98 11.30 3.08 5.42
N GLN A 99 11.24 2.02 4.62
CA GLN A 99 12.20 1.68 3.58
C GLN A 99 11.84 2.27 2.21
N TYR A 100 10.61 2.75 2.02
CA TYR A 100 10.10 3.15 0.71
C TYR A 100 10.70 4.49 0.24
N GLN A 101 11.17 4.54 -1.01
CA GLN A 101 11.85 5.70 -1.58
C GLN A 101 11.11 6.29 -2.80
N ASP A 102 10.28 5.53 -3.50
CA ASP A 102 9.50 6.07 -4.62
C ASP A 102 8.38 6.98 -4.13
N GLY A 103 8.41 8.25 -4.51
CA GLY A 103 7.46 9.26 -4.01
C GLY A 103 6.01 9.01 -4.42
N VAL A 104 5.78 8.49 -5.62
CA VAL A 104 4.42 8.19 -6.10
C VAL A 104 3.86 6.98 -5.35
N PHE A 105 4.70 5.96 -5.12
CA PHE A 105 4.36 4.79 -4.33
C PHE A 105 4.06 5.16 -2.87
N CYS A 106 4.94 5.91 -2.21
CA CYS A 106 4.73 6.43 -0.86
C CYS A 106 3.40 7.20 -0.73
N TRP A 107 3.10 8.05 -1.71
CA TRP A 107 1.85 8.80 -1.76
C TRP A 107 0.63 7.88 -1.85
N ARG A 108 0.63 6.93 -2.79
CA ARG A 108 -0.50 5.99 -2.95
C ARG A 108 -0.70 5.09 -1.74
N VAL A 109 0.38 4.65 -1.10
CA VAL A 109 0.29 3.87 0.14
C VAL A 109 -0.33 4.71 1.27
N CYS A 110 0.09 5.96 1.43
CA CYS A 110 -0.51 6.83 2.44
C CYS A 110 -1.98 7.20 2.13
N ASP A 111 -2.34 7.34 0.85
CA ASP A 111 -3.73 7.54 0.43
C ASP A 111 -4.59 6.30 0.73
N LEU A 112 -4.08 5.09 0.42
CA LEU A 112 -4.70 3.82 0.78
C LEU A 112 -4.95 3.77 2.30
N VAL A 113 -3.92 4.03 3.10
CA VAL A 113 -4.01 3.99 4.57
C VAL A 113 -5.05 4.99 5.08
N ALA A 114 -5.04 6.23 4.57
CA ALA A 114 -5.94 7.28 5.02
C ALA A 114 -7.40 7.06 4.64
N ARG A 115 -7.68 6.38 3.51
CA ARG A 115 -9.04 6.16 3.00
C ARG A 115 -9.65 4.86 3.50
N GLN A 116 -8.85 3.81 3.61
CA GLN A 116 -9.37 2.45 3.81
C GLN A 116 -9.32 1.98 5.26
N TYR A 117 -8.54 2.65 6.11
CA TYR A 117 -8.52 2.37 7.54
C TYR A 117 -9.19 3.49 8.32
N THR A 118 -9.58 3.19 9.57
CA THR A 118 -10.13 4.21 10.45
C THR A 118 -9.13 5.35 10.65
N SER A 119 -9.62 6.58 10.80
CA SER A 119 -8.78 7.75 11.06
C SER A 119 -7.82 7.54 12.24
N ARG A 120 -8.23 6.76 13.25
CA ARG A 120 -7.37 6.37 14.38
C ARG A 120 -6.21 5.49 13.95
N GLN A 121 -6.47 4.40 13.22
CA GLN A 121 -5.42 3.51 12.71
C GLN A 121 -4.47 4.26 11.78
N ALA A 122 -5.00 5.05 10.84
CA ALA A 122 -4.19 5.83 9.92
C ALA A 122 -3.30 6.85 10.66
N MET A 123 -3.82 7.52 11.68
CA MET A 123 -3.01 8.41 12.53
C MET A 123 -1.92 7.67 13.30
N ASP A 124 -2.21 6.48 13.84
CA ASP A 124 -1.22 5.67 14.55
C ASP A 124 -0.10 5.21 13.60
N PHE A 125 -0.45 4.79 12.39
CA PHE A 125 0.50 4.52 11.31
C PHE A 125 1.39 5.75 11.03
N PHE A 126 0.78 6.91 10.74
CA PHE A 126 1.53 8.13 10.42
C PHE A 126 2.41 8.63 11.56
N LYS A 127 1.97 8.47 12.83
CA LYS A 127 2.79 8.81 13.99
C LYS A 127 4.03 7.91 14.07
N ARG A 128 3.85 6.59 13.95
CA ARG A 128 4.96 5.61 13.99
C ARG A 128 5.96 5.84 12.87
N GLN A 129 5.48 6.06 11.64
CA GLN A 129 6.34 6.20 10.48
C GLN A 129 7.02 7.57 10.37
N SER A 130 6.45 8.63 10.96
CA SER A 130 6.92 10.01 10.76
C SER A 130 8.42 10.26 10.95
N LYS A 131 9.06 9.56 11.89
CA LYS A 131 10.49 9.69 12.19
C LYS A 131 11.37 8.79 11.34
N ALA A 132 10.91 7.58 11.04
CA ALA A 132 11.67 6.54 10.34
C ALA A 132 11.52 6.61 8.82
N ALA A 133 10.48 7.27 8.31
CA ALA A 133 10.23 7.40 6.88
C ALA A 133 11.33 8.20 6.18
N THR A 134 11.58 7.82 4.92
CA THR A 134 12.45 8.56 3.99
C THR A 134 11.91 9.96 3.69
N GLY A 135 12.67 10.79 2.96
CA GLY A 135 12.22 12.12 2.55
C GLY A 135 10.91 12.07 1.74
N GLU A 136 10.82 11.16 0.78
CA GLU A 136 9.61 10.92 -0.01
C GLU A 136 8.50 10.27 0.82
N GLY A 137 8.85 9.34 1.71
CA GLY A 137 7.91 8.75 2.66
C GLY A 137 7.23 9.80 3.55
N ARG A 138 7.96 10.81 4.02
CA ARG A 138 7.39 11.93 4.80
C ARG A 138 6.41 12.77 3.99
N LYS A 139 6.72 13.08 2.72
CA LYS A 139 5.78 13.78 1.81
C LYS A 139 4.51 12.98 1.58
N GLY A 140 4.63 11.65 1.41
CA GLY A 140 3.49 10.74 1.34
C GLY A 140 2.60 10.85 2.58
N ILE A 141 3.21 10.82 3.77
CA ILE A 141 2.46 10.97 5.03
C ILE A 141 1.76 12.33 5.12
N ASP A 142 2.40 13.41 4.70
CA ASP A 142 1.78 14.74 4.73
C ASP A 142 0.53 14.82 3.86
N ALA A 143 0.55 14.16 2.70
CA ALA A 143 -0.63 14.03 1.84
C ALA A 143 -1.72 13.14 2.48
N GLY A 144 -1.35 12.00 3.08
CA GLY A 144 -2.30 11.15 3.81
C GLY A 144 -2.98 11.89 4.97
N LEU A 145 -2.22 12.71 5.71
CA LEU A 145 -2.77 13.57 6.76
C LEU A 145 -3.75 14.63 6.21
N GLN A 146 -3.54 15.13 4.99
CA GLN A 146 -4.52 16.04 4.36
C GLN A 146 -5.81 15.31 3.99
N VAL A 147 -5.72 14.05 3.56
CA VAL A 147 -6.91 13.22 3.30
C VAL A 147 -7.73 13.06 4.58
N ILE A 148 -7.10 12.70 5.69
CA ILE A 148 -7.79 12.60 7.00
C ILE A 148 -8.37 13.96 7.42
N ALA A 149 -7.61 15.05 7.30
CA ALA A 149 -8.08 16.37 7.72
C ALA A 149 -9.35 16.80 6.96
N ARG A 150 -9.49 16.40 5.69
CA ARG A 150 -10.68 16.68 4.89
C ARG A 150 -11.87 15.82 5.33
N SER A 151 -11.68 14.53 5.61
CA SER A 151 -12.76 13.66 6.09
C SER A 151 -13.21 14.00 7.52
N GLU A 152 -12.30 14.49 8.35
CA GLU A 152 -12.50 14.77 9.78
C GLU A 152 -12.63 16.28 10.07
N GLN A 153 -13.11 17.07 9.11
CA GLN A 153 -13.16 18.54 9.20
C GLN A 153 -13.90 19.10 10.44
N HIS A 154 -14.83 18.33 11.02
CA HIS A 154 -15.57 18.71 12.21
C HIS A 154 -14.98 18.13 13.52
N ASN A 155 -13.98 17.25 13.42
CA ASN A 155 -13.36 16.60 14.57
C ASN A 155 -12.14 17.40 15.04
N ARG A 156 -12.38 18.34 15.95
CA ARG A 156 -11.33 19.22 16.50
C ARG A 156 -10.17 18.45 17.13
N SER A 157 -10.45 17.32 17.78
CA SER A 157 -9.41 16.47 18.39
C SER A 157 -8.49 15.88 17.33
N MET A 158 -9.05 15.36 16.23
CA MET A 158 -8.27 14.81 15.12
C MET A 158 -7.41 15.89 14.47
N LEU A 159 -7.98 17.05 14.17
CA LEU A 159 -7.25 18.16 13.55
C LEU A 159 -6.09 18.65 14.44
N ALA A 160 -6.29 18.71 15.75
CA ALA A 160 -5.22 19.05 16.70
C ALA A 160 -4.08 18.01 16.67
N GLN A 161 -4.41 16.71 16.60
CA GLN A 161 -3.40 15.65 16.48
C GLN A 161 -2.61 15.75 15.16
N ILE A 162 -3.27 16.07 14.04
CA ILE A 162 -2.62 16.28 12.75
C ILE A 162 -1.65 17.46 12.83
N GLN A 163 -2.07 18.60 13.39
CA GLN A 163 -1.21 19.78 13.58
C GLN A 163 -0.01 19.47 14.47
N GLN A 164 -0.23 18.75 15.58
CA GLN A 164 0.84 18.35 16.49
C GLN A 164 1.87 17.45 15.79
N LEU A 165 1.41 16.50 14.97
CA LEU A 165 2.31 15.61 14.24
C LEU A 165 3.14 16.35 13.20
N LYS A 166 2.56 17.34 12.51
CA LYS A 166 3.28 18.18 11.54
C LYS A 166 4.36 19.06 12.18
N ARG A 167 4.19 19.47 13.45
CA ARG A 167 5.18 20.28 14.19
C ARG A 167 6.34 19.50 14.78
N ARG A 168 6.25 18.16 14.85
CA ARG A 168 7.24 17.28 15.50
C ARG A 168 8.24 16.64 14.53
N ARG A 169 8.23 17.07 13.27
CA ARG A 169 9.09 16.60 12.18
C ARG A 169 10.03 17.72 11.78
#